data_AF-A0A3M9MKU9-F1
#
_entry.id   AF-A0A3M9MKU9-F1
#
_cell.length_a   1.000
_cell.length_b   1.000
_cell.length_c   1.000
_cell.angle_alpha   90.00
_cell.angle_beta   90.00
_cell.angle_gamma   90.00
#
_symmetry.space_group_name_H-M   'P 1'
#
loop_
_entity.id
_entity.type
_entity.pdbx_description
1 polymer ?
#
loop_
_entity_poly.entity_id
_entity_poly.type
_entity_poly.pdbx_seq_one_letter_code
_entity_poly.pdbx_strand_id
1 'polypeptide(L)'
;MEASQSEKVITPEVVAQSLSFEGYLALVHEAVAQGKTTGLEQSAFLAQLTQDNLAIMERTYKTPLLPELVKLIQDLPQPQLWLVLTEGWCGDAAVHLPVLAALTEKSDNITFRTILRTEQPAVMDAYLTHGGKSIPKLIALAPDTLQPLGSWGPRPLVLQEYVLDLKKKDLPLLEFIKKSLGHSEENNGQALQAELLHLIPKWAKAAQA
;
A
#
# COMPACT_ATOMS: atom_id res chain seq x y z
N MET A 1 15.57 -24.59 12.53
CA MET A 1 14.32 -25.10 11.94
C MET A 1 13.18 -24.30 12.55
N GLU A 2 12.84 -23.15 11.97
CA GLU A 2 11.67 -22.35 12.35
C GLU A 2 11.04 -21.82 11.07
N ALA A 3 10.45 -22.74 10.32
CA ALA A 3 9.54 -22.44 9.23
C ALA A 3 8.25 -23.20 9.56
N SER A 4 7.41 -22.65 10.45
CA SER A 4 6.10 -23.25 10.75
C SER A 4 5.23 -22.32 11.63
N GLN A 5 4.73 -21.22 11.06
CA GLN A 5 3.51 -20.54 11.57
C GLN A 5 2.93 -19.50 10.60
N SER A 6 3.67 -19.06 9.58
CA SER A 6 3.21 -18.08 8.58
C SER A 6 2.39 -18.70 7.42
N GLU A 7 2.10 -20.00 7.46
CA GLU A 7 1.91 -20.79 6.24
C GLU A 7 0.54 -20.70 5.55
N LYS A 8 -0.39 -19.80 5.96
CA LYS A 8 -1.57 -19.40 5.14
C LYS A 8 -2.42 -18.29 5.77
N VAL A 9 -1.82 -17.20 6.24
CA VAL A 9 -2.62 -16.07 6.77
C VAL A 9 -3.45 -15.36 5.68
N ILE A 10 -2.99 -15.42 4.43
CA ILE A 10 -3.74 -14.97 3.26
C ILE A 10 -4.37 -16.20 2.62
N THR A 11 -5.70 -16.28 2.69
CA THR A 11 -6.50 -17.38 2.15
C THR A 11 -7.39 -16.90 1.01
N PRO A 12 -7.99 -17.81 0.23
CA PRO A 12 -9.00 -17.43 -0.76
C PRO A 12 -10.15 -16.60 -0.16
N GLU A 13 -10.53 -16.85 1.09
CA GLU A 13 -11.55 -16.08 1.81
C GLU A 13 -11.11 -14.63 2.07
N VAL A 14 -9.85 -14.42 2.48
CA VAL A 14 -9.28 -13.07 2.63
C VAL A 14 -9.28 -12.34 1.29
N VAL A 15 -8.89 -13.03 0.21
CA VAL A 15 -8.90 -12.45 -1.14
C VAL A 15 -10.33 -12.17 -1.61
N ALA A 16 -11.30 -13.01 -1.28
CA ALA A 16 -12.71 -12.80 -1.63
C ALA A 16 -13.32 -11.56 -0.94
N GLN A 17 -12.84 -11.21 0.26
CA GLN A 17 -13.25 -10.00 0.99
C GLN A 17 -12.55 -8.72 0.50
N SER A 18 -11.52 -8.86 -0.33
CA SER A 18 -10.77 -7.71 -0.85
C SER A 18 -11.61 -6.87 -1.82
N LEU A 19 -11.25 -5.60 -1.97
CA LEU A 19 -11.84 -4.67 -2.92
C LEU A 19 -10.90 -4.42 -4.10
N SER A 20 -11.44 -4.13 -5.29
CA SER A 20 -10.66 -3.44 -6.32
C SER A 20 -10.25 -2.05 -5.82
N PHE A 21 -9.30 -1.39 -6.50
CA PHE A 21 -8.97 -0.01 -6.15
C PHE A 21 -10.18 0.93 -6.30
N GLU A 22 -10.96 0.79 -7.36
CA GLU A 22 -12.21 1.53 -7.56
C GLU A 22 -13.20 1.30 -6.40
N GLY A 23 -13.40 0.05 -5.99
CA GLY A 23 -14.27 -0.29 -4.86
C GLY A 23 -13.77 0.29 -3.54
N TYR A 24 -12.46 0.29 -3.30
CA TYR A 24 -11.87 0.96 -2.15
C TYR A 24 -12.04 2.48 -2.19
N LEU A 25 -11.82 3.12 -3.34
CA LEU A 25 -11.99 4.56 -3.48
C LEU A 25 -13.46 4.96 -3.27
N ALA A 26 -14.41 4.17 -3.79
CA ALA A 26 -15.84 4.34 -3.53
C ALA A 26 -16.17 4.24 -2.04
N LEU A 27 -15.59 3.27 -1.32
CA LEU A 27 -15.72 3.16 0.13
C LEU A 27 -15.18 4.40 0.86
N VAL A 28 -14.02 4.93 0.43
CA VAL A 28 -13.47 6.17 1.00
C VAL A 28 -14.41 7.35 0.75
N HIS A 29 -14.94 7.51 -0.46
CA HIS A 29 -15.94 8.55 -0.77
C HIS A 29 -17.17 8.45 0.13
N GLU A 30 -17.72 7.25 0.30
CA GLU A 30 -18.87 7.01 1.17
C GLU A 30 -18.55 7.37 2.62
N ALA A 31 -17.39 6.95 3.14
CA ALA A 31 -16.96 7.28 4.49
C ALA A 31 -16.88 8.81 4.69
N VAL A 32 -16.30 9.55 3.74
CA VAL A 32 -16.22 11.01 3.77
C VAL A 32 -17.62 11.63 3.76
N ALA A 33 -18.52 11.15 2.89
CA ALA A 33 -19.91 11.65 2.82
C ALA A 33 -20.68 11.44 4.13
N GLN A 34 -20.33 10.41 4.90
CA GLN A 34 -20.92 10.11 6.21
C GLN A 34 -20.18 10.78 7.39
N GLY A 35 -19.10 11.53 7.17
CA GLY A 35 -18.26 12.09 8.23
C GLY A 35 -17.54 11.01 9.07
N LYS A 36 -17.17 9.89 8.43
CA LYS A 36 -16.51 8.72 9.03
C LYS A 36 -15.17 8.45 8.38
N THR A 37 -14.53 7.34 8.79
CA THR A 37 -13.38 6.76 8.09
C THR A 37 -13.66 5.31 7.67
N THR A 38 -12.74 4.67 6.94
CA THR A 38 -12.82 3.24 6.61
C THR A 38 -12.40 2.37 7.79
N GLY A 39 -12.83 1.11 7.76
CA GLY A 39 -12.45 0.11 8.76
C GLY A 39 -13.19 0.25 10.09
N LEU A 40 -12.78 -0.56 11.06
CA LEU A 40 -13.47 -0.70 12.35
C LEU A 40 -13.11 0.41 13.35
N GLU A 41 -11.95 1.05 13.20
CA GLU A 41 -11.46 2.10 14.09
C GLU A 41 -12.02 3.47 13.68
N GLN A 42 -13.01 3.97 14.42
CA GLN A 42 -13.70 5.23 14.11
C GLN A 42 -13.36 6.33 15.12
N SER A 43 -13.06 7.53 14.63
CA SER A 43 -12.98 8.75 15.44
C SER A 43 -13.12 10.00 14.57
N ALA A 44 -13.48 11.13 15.18
CA ALA A 44 -13.53 12.42 14.47
C ALA A 44 -12.17 12.80 13.86
N PHE A 45 -11.07 12.44 14.53
CA PHE A 45 -9.72 12.68 14.02
C PHE A 45 -9.43 11.86 12.75
N LEU A 46 -9.73 10.55 12.75
CA LEU A 46 -9.53 9.70 11.57
C LEU A 46 -10.48 10.07 10.42
N ALA A 47 -11.71 10.49 10.72
CA ALA A 47 -12.64 11.01 9.73
C ALA A 47 -12.08 12.25 9.02
N GLN A 48 -11.52 13.21 9.79
CA GLN A 48 -10.87 14.37 9.21
C GLN A 48 -9.68 13.99 8.32
N LEU A 49 -8.80 13.08 8.79
CA LEU A 49 -7.68 12.60 7.97
C LEU A 49 -8.16 11.95 6.66
N THR A 50 -9.26 11.19 6.71
CA THR A 50 -9.83 10.54 5.53
C THR A 50 -10.36 11.55 4.51
N GLN A 51 -11.03 12.59 5.00
CA GLN A 51 -11.48 13.70 4.18
C GLN A 51 -10.30 14.42 3.51
N ASP A 52 -9.25 14.72 4.27
CA ASP A 52 -8.05 15.40 3.75
C ASP A 52 -7.31 14.53 2.71
N ASN A 53 -7.25 13.22 2.95
CA ASN A 53 -6.56 12.26 2.09
C ASN A 53 -7.27 11.98 0.76
N LEU A 54 -8.58 12.16 0.67
CA LEU A 54 -9.33 11.84 -0.54
C LEU A 54 -8.81 12.63 -1.77
N ALA A 55 -8.60 13.93 -1.61
CA ALA A 55 -8.07 14.78 -2.70
C ALA A 55 -6.62 14.40 -3.07
N ILE A 56 -5.83 13.93 -2.10
CA ILE A 56 -4.47 13.43 -2.34
C ILE A 56 -4.54 12.15 -3.16
N MET A 57 -5.48 11.25 -2.86
CA MET A 57 -5.66 10.00 -3.58
C MET A 57 -6.02 10.24 -5.06
N GLU A 58 -7.00 11.10 -5.31
CA GLU A 58 -7.43 11.45 -6.68
C GLU A 58 -6.32 12.14 -7.49
N ARG A 59 -5.50 12.96 -6.83
CA ARG A 59 -4.36 13.64 -7.44
C ARG A 59 -3.25 12.67 -7.80
N THR A 60 -2.84 11.83 -6.86
CA THR A 60 -1.70 10.91 -7.01
C THR A 60 -2.02 9.74 -7.94
N TYR A 61 -3.30 9.38 -8.12
CA TYR A 61 -3.73 8.45 -9.16
C TYR A 61 -3.33 8.92 -10.57
N LYS A 62 -3.23 10.24 -10.78
CA LYS A 62 -2.86 10.86 -12.06
C LYS A 62 -1.36 11.10 -12.18
N THR A 63 -0.54 10.62 -11.25
CA THR A 63 0.91 10.74 -11.30
C THR A 63 1.45 10.08 -12.57
N PRO A 64 2.28 10.77 -13.36
CA PRO A 64 2.94 10.17 -14.52
C PRO A 64 3.76 8.93 -14.13
N LEU A 65 3.53 7.84 -14.85
CA LEU A 65 4.24 6.59 -14.64
C LEU A 65 5.57 6.56 -15.40
N LEU A 66 6.60 5.98 -14.79
CA LEU A 66 7.90 5.76 -15.43
C LEU A 66 7.74 4.75 -16.59
N PRO A 67 8.10 5.11 -17.83
CA PRO A 67 7.95 4.21 -18.99
C PRO A 67 8.64 2.86 -18.81
N GLU A 68 9.82 2.85 -18.21
CA GLU A 68 10.58 1.63 -17.90
C GLU A 68 9.87 0.72 -16.89
N LEU A 69 9.14 1.30 -15.93
CA LEU A 69 8.38 0.55 -14.94
C LEU A 69 7.11 -0.03 -15.56
N VAL A 70 6.43 0.75 -16.40
CA VAL A 70 5.28 0.27 -17.20
C VAL A 70 5.70 -0.90 -18.08
N LYS A 71 6.81 -0.77 -18.80
CA LYS A 71 7.35 -1.86 -19.61
C LYS A 71 7.68 -3.09 -18.75
N LEU A 72 8.33 -2.89 -17.61
CA LEU A 72 8.68 -3.98 -16.70
C LEU A 72 7.46 -4.80 -16.25
N ILE A 73 6.34 -4.16 -15.92
CA ILE A 73 5.14 -4.89 -15.49
C ILE A 73 4.39 -5.55 -16.64
N GLN A 74 4.47 -5.00 -17.86
CA GLN A 74 3.89 -5.60 -19.07
C GLN A 74 4.65 -6.87 -19.48
N ASP A 75 5.97 -6.84 -19.32
CA ASP A 75 6.87 -7.95 -19.67
C ASP A 75 6.97 -9.01 -18.54
N LEU A 76 6.12 -8.95 -17.50
CA LEU A 76 6.15 -9.95 -16.43
C LEU A 76 5.83 -11.35 -16.98
N PRO A 77 6.68 -12.36 -16.70
CA PRO A 77 6.52 -13.70 -17.28
C PRO A 77 5.44 -14.52 -16.61
N GLN A 78 5.07 -14.18 -15.36
CA GLN A 78 4.08 -14.89 -14.56
C GLN A 78 3.10 -13.89 -13.95
N PRO A 79 1.79 -14.20 -13.94
CA PRO A 79 0.79 -13.37 -13.27
C PRO A 79 1.07 -13.19 -11.78
N GLN A 80 0.68 -12.04 -11.22
CA GLN A 80 0.79 -11.73 -9.80
C GLN A 80 -0.53 -11.18 -9.25
N LEU A 81 -0.81 -11.49 -7.99
CA LEU A 81 -1.83 -10.82 -7.19
C LEU A 81 -1.12 -9.87 -6.24
N TRP A 82 -1.43 -8.58 -6.35
CA TRP A 82 -0.95 -7.53 -5.45
C TRP A 82 -2.06 -7.21 -4.46
N LEU A 83 -1.91 -7.71 -3.23
CA LEU A 83 -2.85 -7.49 -2.13
C LEU A 83 -2.29 -6.41 -1.20
N VAL A 84 -3.03 -5.32 -1.00
CA VAL A 84 -2.57 -4.18 -0.19
C VAL A 84 -3.43 -3.97 1.04
N LEU A 85 -2.82 -4.02 2.23
CA LEU A 85 -3.45 -3.54 3.47
C LEU A 85 -3.45 -2.00 3.47
N THR A 86 -4.62 -1.40 3.66
CA THR A 86 -4.80 0.07 3.62
C THR A 86 -5.97 0.53 4.49
N GLU A 87 -6.08 1.83 4.71
CA GLU A 87 -7.23 2.53 5.29
C GLU A 87 -7.24 3.98 4.77
N GLY A 88 -8.42 4.59 4.65
CA GLY A 88 -8.63 5.94 4.13
C GLY A 88 -7.95 7.04 4.95
N TRP A 89 -7.75 6.82 6.24
CA TRP A 89 -7.10 7.78 7.15
C TRP A 89 -5.57 7.80 7.04
N CYS A 90 -4.95 6.87 6.32
CA CYS A 90 -3.50 6.77 6.23
C CYS A 90 -2.92 7.70 5.15
N GLY A 91 -2.13 8.71 5.55
CA GLY A 91 -1.52 9.66 4.62
C GLY A 91 -0.50 9.04 3.65
N ASP A 92 0.33 8.08 4.08
CA ASP A 92 1.23 7.35 3.16
C ASP A 92 0.42 6.53 2.14
N ALA A 93 -0.72 5.96 2.55
CA ALA A 93 -1.59 5.21 1.64
C ALA A 93 -2.24 6.15 0.62
N ALA A 94 -2.61 7.36 1.04
CA ALA A 94 -3.17 8.38 0.18
C ALA A 94 -2.22 8.75 -0.98
N VAL A 95 -0.91 8.68 -0.77
CA VAL A 95 0.11 8.98 -1.80
C VAL A 95 0.44 7.76 -2.65
N HIS A 96 0.68 6.61 -2.02
CA HIS A 96 1.30 5.47 -2.70
C HIS A 96 0.30 4.49 -3.32
N LEU A 97 -0.84 4.27 -2.68
CA LEU A 97 -1.83 3.29 -3.14
C LEU A 97 -2.40 3.62 -4.53
N PRO A 98 -2.75 4.89 -4.85
CA PRO A 98 -3.30 5.21 -6.16
C PRO A 98 -2.28 5.08 -7.29
N VAL A 99 -1.01 5.38 -7.01
CA VAL A 99 0.09 5.18 -7.97
C VAL A 99 0.29 3.70 -8.26
N LEU A 100 0.22 2.83 -7.24
CA LEU A 100 0.23 1.38 -7.43
C LEU A 100 -0.94 0.92 -8.31
N ALA A 101 -2.16 1.37 -8.00
CA ALA A 101 -3.35 1.01 -8.77
C ALA A 101 -3.23 1.43 -10.25
N ALA A 102 -2.91 2.71 -10.51
CA ALA A 102 -2.72 3.23 -11.85
C ALA A 102 -1.61 2.50 -12.63
N LEU A 103 -0.55 2.07 -11.93
CA LEU A 103 0.50 1.25 -12.52
C LEU A 103 -0.06 -0.11 -12.95
N THR A 104 -0.75 -0.83 -12.06
CA THR A 104 -1.26 -2.17 -12.35
C THR A 104 -2.25 -2.22 -13.51
N GLU A 105 -2.99 -1.14 -13.77
CA GLU A 105 -3.86 -1.01 -14.94
C GLU A 105 -3.13 -1.04 -16.29
N LYS A 106 -1.79 -0.93 -16.30
CA LYS A 106 -1.00 -1.02 -17.54
C LYS A 106 -0.58 -2.44 -17.89
N SER A 107 -0.95 -3.45 -17.09
CA SER A 107 -0.59 -4.84 -17.33
C SER A 107 -1.74 -5.79 -16.98
N ASP A 108 -2.05 -6.71 -17.89
CA ASP A 108 -3.03 -7.78 -17.65
C ASP A 108 -2.46 -8.87 -16.72
N ASN A 109 -1.15 -8.85 -16.44
CA ASN A 109 -0.48 -9.83 -15.58
C ASN A 109 -0.52 -9.48 -14.09
N ILE A 110 -1.10 -8.34 -13.69
CA ILE A 110 -1.19 -7.96 -12.28
C ILE A 110 -2.64 -7.70 -11.90
N THR A 111 -3.16 -8.52 -10.99
CA THR A 111 -4.43 -8.23 -10.30
C THR A 111 -4.15 -7.41 -9.06
N PHE A 112 -4.75 -6.23 -8.94
CA PHE A 112 -4.60 -5.36 -7.77
C PHE A 112 -5.84 -5.40 -6.88
N ARG A 113 -5.63 -5.70 -5.59
CA ARG A 113 -6.68 -5.82 -4.58
C ARG A 113 -6.27 -5.13 -3.29
N THR A 114 -7.26 -4.68 -2.53
CA THR A 114 -7.07 -3.99 -1.25
C THR A 114 -7.87 -4.66 -0.14
N ILE A 115 -7.33 -4.64 1.06
CA ILE A 115 -7.99 -5.13 2.28
C ILE A 115 -7.79 -4.11 3.40
N LEU A 116 -8.76 -4.00 4.30
CA LEU A 116 -8.71 -3.04 5.39
C LEU A 116 -7.86 -3.56 6.55
N ARG A 117 -6.94 -2.72 7.04
CA ARG A 117 -5.99 -3.06 8.12
C ARG A 117 -6.72 -3.57 9.36
N THR A 118 -7.79 -2.88 9.73
CA THR A 118 -8.52 -3.14 10.98
C THR A 118 -9.41 -4.38 10.89
N GLU A 119 -9.82 -4.77 9.67
CA GLU A 119 -10.63 -5.96 9.41
C GLU A 119 -9.79 -7.21 9.16
N GLN A 120 -8.50 -7.06 8.84
CA GLN A 120 -7.56 -8.17 8.59
C GLN A 120 -6.38 -8.17 9.59
N PRO A 121 -6.63 -8.26 10.91
CA PRO A 121 -5.57 -8.16 11.92
C PRO A 121 -4.53 -9.28 11.82
N ALA A 122 -4.95 -10.50 11.47
CA ALA A 122 -4.03 -11.63 11.32
C ALA A 122 -3.02 -11.38 10.19
N VAL A 123 -3.51 -10.89 9.03
CA VAL A 123 -2.63 -10.52 7.90
C VAL A 123 -1.71 -9.38 8.31
N MET A 124 -2.23 -8.35 9.00
CA MET A 124 -1.38 -7.25 9.45
C MET A 124 -0.27 -7.73 10.42
N ASP A 125 -0.57 -8.64 11.34
CA ASP A 125 0.40 -9.18 12.30
C ASP A 125 1.48 -10.04 11.62
N ALA A 126 1.18 -10.69 10.50
CA ALA A 126 2.16 -11.43 9.73
C ALA A 126 3.09 -10.55 8.87
N TYR A 127 2.70 -9.30 8.59
CA TYR A 127 3.40 -8.40 7.66
C TYR A 127 3.82 -7.08 8.30
N LEU A 128 4.36 -7.14 9.52
CA LEU A 128 4.88 -5.98 10.24
C LEU A 128 6.07 -5.33 9.51
N THR A 129 6.17 -4.00 9.60
CA THR A 129 7.35 -3.25 9.15
C THR A 129 8.10 -2.74 10.37
N HIS A 130 9.31 -3.27 10.61
CA HIS A 130 10.11 -2.98 11.81
C HIS A 130 9.32 -3.19 13.12
N GLY A 131 8.51 -4.25 13.19
CA GLY A 131 7.63 -4.54 14.32
C GLY A 131 6.36 -3.70 14.40
N GLY A 132 6.17 -2.73 13.49
CA GLY A 132 5.00 -1.87 13.44
C GLY A 132 3.91 -2.36 12.48
N LYS A 133 2.65 -2.15 12.86
CA LYS A 133 1.45 -2.37 12.02
C LYS A 133 1.26 -1.22 11.02
N SER A 134 2.25 -0.99 10.17
CA SER A 134 2.29 0.12 9.23
C SER A 134 1.58 -0.22 7.90
N ILE A 135 0.84 0.76 7.39
CA ILE A 135 0.17 0.72 6.09
C ILE A 135 0.58 1.95 5.25
N PRO A 136 0.49 1.89 3.90
CA PRO A 136 0.03 0.77 3.09
C PRO A 136 1.01 -0.40 3.13
N LYS A 137 0.54 -1.66 3.09
CA LYS A 137 1.43 -2.82 3.01
C LYS A 137 1.07 -3.65 1.78
N LEU A 138 1.90 -3.57 0.74
CA LEU A 138 1.77 -4.36 -0.48
C LEU A 138 2.39 -5.73 -0.27
N ILE A 139 1.65 -6.77 -0.63
CA ILE A 139 2.07 -8.16 -0.61
C ILE A 139 1.85 -8.71 -2.01
N ALA A 140 2.93 -9.04 -2.71
CA ALA A 140 2.89 -9.68 -4.02
C ALA A 140 2.79 -11.19 -3.82
N LEU A 141 1.84 -11.83 -4.51
CA LEU A 141 1.47 -13.23 -4.34
C LEU A 141 1.44 -13.94 -5.70
N ALA A 142 1.80 -15.22 -5.71
CA ALA A 142 1.45 -16.12 -6.81
C ALA A 142 -0.08 -16.35 -6.80
N PRO A 143 -0.83 -16.04 -7.87
CA PRO A 143 -2.30 -16.05 -7.84
C PRO A 143 -2.91 -17.41 -7.48
N ASP A 144 -2.35 -18.50 -8.00
CA ASP A 144 -2.93 -19.84 -7.86
C ASP A 144 -2.71 -20.44 -6.47
N THR A 145 -1.62 -20.08 -5.82
CA THR A 145 -1.18 -20.71 -4.55
C THR A 145 -1.26 -19.77 -3.36
N LEU A 146 -1.42 -18.46 -3.61
CA LEU A 146 -1.28 -17.37 -2.64
C LEU A 146 0.07 -17.37 -1.91
N GLN A 147 1.10 -17.98 -2.52
CA GLN A 147 2.45 -17.96 -1.98
C GLN A 147 3.06 -16.55 -2.09
N PRO A 148 3.66 -16.01 -1.01
CA PRO A 148 4.29 -14.69 -1.05
C PRO A 148 5.53 -14.66 -1.95
N LEU A 149 5.53 -13.74 -2.92
CA LEU A 149 6.66 -13.42 -3.79
C LEU A 149 7.53 -12.31 -3.20
N GLY A 150 6.93 -11.46 -2.38
CA GLY A 150 7.59 -10.39 -1.65
C GLY A 150 6.59 -9.37 -1.09
N SER A 151 7.12 -8.35 -0.42
CA SER A 151 6.30 -7.27 0.12
C SER A 151 7.01 -5.92 0.08
N TRP A 152 6.23 -4.85 0.15
CA TRP A 152 6.70 -3.47 0.21
C TRP A 152 5.81 -2.64 1.15
N GLY A 153 6.38 -1.59 1.75
CA GLY A 153 5.64 -0.59 2.53
C GLY A 153 6.18 -0.36 3.96
N PRO A 154 5.77 0.76 4.61
CA PRO A 154 4.69 1.64 4.18
C PRO A 154 5.08 2.71 3.16
N ARG A 155 6.37 3.01 3.04
CA ARG A 155 6.88 4.11 2.23
C ARG A 155 8.24 3.74 1.64
N PRO A 156 8.67 4.44 0.58
CA PRO A 156 9.95 4.17 -0.03
C PRO A 156 11.12 4.43 0.91
N LEU A 157 12.23 3.73 0.70
CA LEU A 157 13.41 3.81 1.59
C LEU A 157 13.86 5.25 1.86
N VAL A 158 13.94 6.09 0.82
CA VAL A 158 14.33 7.50 0.95
C VAL A 158 13.37 8.31 1.84
N LEU A 159 12.06 8.03 1.76
CA LEU A 159 11.07 8.68 2.63
C LEU A 159 11.14 8.10 4.05
N GLN A 160 11.41 6.80 4.18
CA GLN A 160 11.60 6.15 5.46
C GLN A 160 12.80 6.73 6.23
N GLU A 161 13.92 6.96 5.55
CA GLU A 161 15.11 7.60 6.11
C GLU A 161 14.81 9.02 6.58
N TYR A 162 14.12 9.81 5.76
CA TYR A 162 13.67 11.15 6.14
C TYR A 162 12.81 11.14 7.42
N VAL A 163 11.85 10.21 7.53
CA VAL A 163 11.01 10.06 8.72
C VAL A 163 11.83 9.67 9.95
N LEU A 164 12.80 8.76 9.81
CA LEU A 164 13.70 8.38 10.90
C LEU A 164 14.56 9.55 11.36
N ASP A 165 15.03 10.39 10.44
CA ASP A 165 15.79 11.60 10.77
C ASP A 165 14.93 12.67 11.43
N LEU A 166 13.67 12.82 11.02
CA LEU A 166 12.72 13.70 11.71
C LEU A 166 12.45 13.23 13.14
N LYS A 167 12.34 11.92 13.38
CA LYS A 167 12.13 11.37 14.75
C LYS A 167 13.26 11.72 15.71
N LYS A 168 14.49 11.87 15.22
CA LYS A 168 15.65 12.27 16.04
C LYS A 168 15.58 13.73 16.51
N LYS A 169 14.70 14.55 15.93
CA LYS A 169 14.59 15.99 16.20
C LYS A 169 13.61 16.36 17.31
N ASP A 170 12.95 15.37 17.93
CA ASP A 170 11.99 15.54 19.04
C ASP A 170 10.95 16.66 18.80
N LEU A 171 10.36 16.66 17.60
CA LEU A 171 9.38 17.66 17.19
C LEU A 171 8.01 17.39 17.85
N PRO A 172 7.19 18.43 18.09
CA PRO A 172 5.79 18.25 18.44
C PRO A 172 5.07 17.33 17.43
N LEU A 173 4.21 16.43 17.92
CA LEU A 173 3.60 15.37 17.10
C LEU A 173 2.94 15.89 15.82
N LEU A 174 2.19 16.99 15.89
CA LEU A 174 1.52 17.58 14.72
C LEU A 174 2.53 18.11 13.69
N GLU A 175 3.62 18.72 14.15
CA GLU A 175 4.69 19.20 13.26
C GLU A 175 5.41 18.03 12.60
N PHE A 176 5.71 16.98 13.37
CA PHE A 176 6.30 15.75 12.86
C PHE A 176 5.42 15.13 11.75
N ILE A 177 4.12 14.95 12.01
CA ILE A 177 3.18 14.39 11.05
C ILE A 177 3.13 15.25 9.78
N LYS A 178 2.98 16.58 9.93
CA LYS A 178 2.89 17.51 8.81
C LYS A 178 4.14 17.47 7.93
N LYS A 179 5.35 17.48 8.52
CA LYS A 179 6.59 17.40 7.75
C LYS A 179 6.76 16.05 7.07
N SER A 180 6.48 14.96 7.79
CA SER A 180 6.57 13.59 7.26
C SER A 180 5.66 13.39 6.04
N LEU A 181 4.37 13.70 6.19
CA LEU A 181 3.38 13.48 5.13
C LEU A 181 3.57 14.48 3.98
N GLY A 182 3.86 15.75 4.30
CA GLY A 182 4.14 16.76 3.28
C GLY A 182 5.29 16.38 2.35
N HIS A 183 6.38 15.81 2.90
CA HIS A 183 7.49 15.34 2.07
C HIS A 183 7.10 14.16 1.16
N SER A 184 6.22 13.28 1.64
CA SER A 184 5.68 12.18 0.83
C SER A 184 4.78 12.69 -0.30
N GLU A 185 3.91 13.66 0.00
CA GLU A 185 3.05 14.31 -0.98
C GLU A 185 3.85 15.07 -2.05
N GLU A 186 4.91 15.79 -1.67
CA GLU A 186 5.82 16.48 -2.59
C GLU A 186 6.55 15.49 -3.52
N ASN A 187 6.95 14.33 -2.98
CA ASN A 187 7.52 13.26 -3.80
C ASN A 187 6.51 12.68 -4.80
N ASN A 188 5.21 12.78 -4.51
CA ASN A 188 4.11 12.41 -5.38
C ASN A 188 4.25 10.99 -5.99
N GLY A 189 4.78 10.04 -5.21
CA GLY A 189 4.96 8.65 -5.62
C GLY A 189 6.14 8.37 -6.55
N GLN A 190 7.01 9.34 -6.85
CA GLN A 190 8.19 9.12 -7.70
C GLN A 190 9.18 8.11 -7.09
N ALA A 191 9.44 8.22 -5.78
CA ALA A 191 10.36 7.31 -5.09
C ALA A 191 9.82 5.88 -5.02
N LEU A 192 8.50 5.72 -4.92
CA LEU A 192 7.85 4.41 -4.99
C LEU A 192 8.16 3.74 -6.34
N GLN A 193 7.98 4.45 -7.45
CA GLN A 193 8.22 3.91 -8.78
C GLN A 193 9.69 3.48 -8.97
N ALA A 194 10.64 4.31 -8.49
CA ALA A 194 12.05 3.99 -8.52
C ALA A 194 12.39 2.72 -7.72
N GLU A 195 11.75 2.51 -6.57
CA GLU A 195 11.98 1.32 -5.75
C GLU A 195 11.37 0.06 -6.39
N LEU A 196 10.18 0.16 -6.98
CA LEU A 196 9.52 -0.96 -7.65
C LEU A 196 10.33 -1.53 -8.81
N LEU A 197 11.09 -0.70 -9.54
CA LEU A 197 12.04 -1.15 -10.56
C LEU A 197 13.06 -2.17 -10.03
N HIS A 198 13.39 -2.10 -8.74
CA HIS A 198 14.35 -2.99 -8.10
C HIS A 198 13.69 -4.20 -7.42
N LEU A 199 12.42 -4.07 -7.01
CA LEU A 199 11.69 -5.10 -6.26
C LEU A 199 10.99 -6.10 -7.19
N ILE A 200 10.31 -5.62 -8.21
CA ILE A 200 9.53 -6.46 -9.13
C ILE A 200 10.38 -7.57 -9.79
N PRO A 201 11.62 -7.32 -10.25
CA PRO A 201 12.45 -8.39 -10.80
C PRO A 201 12.78 -9.50 -9.81
N LYS A 202 12.84 -9.19 -8.50
CA LYS A 202 13.06 -10.19 -7.44
C LYS A 202 11.80 -11.03 -7.24
N TRP A 203 10.63 -10.40 -7.22
CA TRP A 203 9.34 -11.09 -7.11
C TRP A 203 9.08 -11.99 -8.33
N ALA A 204 9.43 -11.53 -9.53
CA ALA A 204 9.29 -12.31 -10.76
C ALA A 204 10.19 -13.56 -10.78
N LYS A 205 11.39 -13.49 -10.16
CA LYS A 205 12.25 -14.67 -9.96
C LYS A 205 11.67 -15.63 -8.94
N ALA A 206 11.12 -15.12 -7.84
CA ALA A 206 10.47 -15.93 -6.83
C ALA A 206 9.25 -16.70 -7.39
N ALA A 207 8.54 -16.12 -8.36
CA ALA A 207 7.40 -16.75 -9.02
C ALA A 207 7.79 -17.91 -9.97
N GLN A 208 9.08 -18.07 -10.30
CA GLN A 208 9.58 -19.12 -11.18
C GLN A 208 10.25 -20.27 -10.41
N ALA A 209 10.43 -20.13 -9.10
CA ALA A 209 11.07 -21.10 -8.23
C ALA A 209 10.04 -22.09 -7.67
#